data_AF-A0A2H9RBJ6-F1
#
_entry.id   AF-A0A2H9RBJ6-F1
#
_cell.length_a   1.000
_cell.length_b   1.000
_cell.length_c   1.000
_cell.angle_alpha   90.00
_cell.angle_beta   90.00
_cell.angle_gamma   90.00
#
_symmetry.space_group_name_H-M   'P 1'
#
loop_
_entity.id
_entity.type
_entity.pdbx_description
1 polymer ?
#
loop_
_entity_poly.entity_id
_entity_poly.type
_entity_poly.pdbx_seq_one_letter_code
_entity_poly.pdbx_strand_id
1 'polypeptide(L)'
;MPKAYVLINCDLGSEKSVISSLKSTENVTEVHGTLGLYDIVAKIESDSEEKIQKTITNVIRKIPKIHSTVTLTRSEGKELFQASEKLIGAMLGKNNVQAYVVIHGDKGEEYNILKNLSHIQEVKEADVVFGYYDVICKIETSEYKLMENIITKGIRKLPHVRTTMTLNVITEQES
;
A
#
# COMPACT_ATOMS: atom_id res chain seq x y z
N MET A 1 -7.49 13.40 -6.03
CA MET A 1 -7.38 12.56 -7.25
C MET A 1 -7.81 11.13 -6.92
N PRO A 2 -8.60 10.45 -7.77
CA PRO A 2 -8.87 9.01 -7.62
C PRO A 2 -7.58 8.19 -7.48
N LYS A 3 -7.63 7.16 -6.64
CA LYS A 3 -6.48 6.30 -6.33
C LYS A 3 -6.94 4.86 -6.09
N ALA A 4 -6.15 3.88 -6.50
CA ALA A 4 -6.34 2.49 -6.12
C ALA A 4 -5.00 1.79 -5.90
N TYR A 5 -5.03 0.74 -5.07
CA TYR A 5 -3.92 -0.18 -4.88
C TYR A 5 -4.31 -1.54 -5.45
N VAL A 6 -3.43 -2.13 -6.25
CA VAL A 6 -3.63 -3.46 -6.82
C VAL A 6 -2.62 -4.41 -6.22
N LEU A 7 -3.11 -5.39 -5.47
CA LEU A 7 -2.31 -6.49 -4.94
C LEU A 7 -2.33 -7.61 -5.96
N ILE A 8 -1.17 -8.11 -6.34
CA ILE A 8 -1.01 -8.97 -7.52
C ILE A 8 -0.27 -10.24 -7.12
N ASN A 9 -0.77 -11.38 -7.58
CA ASN A 9 0.00 -12.62 -7.63
C ASN A 9 0.41 -12.95 -9.05
N CYS A 10 1.64 -13.43 -9.22
CA CYS A 10 2.17 -13.84 -10.51
C CYS A 10 2.89 -15.18 -10.45
N ASP A 11 3.28 -15.71 -11.61
CA ASP A 11 4.07 -16.93 -11.68
C ASP A 11 5.39 -16.75 -10.91
N LEU A 12 5.82 -17.79 -10.18
CA LEU A 12 7.07 -17.76 -9.43
C LEU A 12 8.27 -17.40 -10.33
N GLY A 13 9.07 -16.42 -9.91
CA GLY A 13 10.25 -15.96 -10.65
C GLY A 13 9.93 -14.97 -11.78
N SER A 14 8.66 -14.56 -11.94
CA SER A 14 8.25 -13.58 -12.94
C SER A 14 8.09 -12.16 -12.41
N GLU A 15 8.30 -11.95 -11.11
CA GLU A 15 8.00 -10.72 -10.38
C GLU A 15 8.68 -9.52 -11.04
N LYS A 16 9.98 -9.61 -11.34
CA LYS A 16 10.74 -8.52 -12.00
C LYS A 16 10.18 -8.14 -13.37
N SER A 17 9.77 -9.13 -14.17
CA SER A 17 9.19 -8.89 -15.51
C SER A 17 7.82 -8.23 -15.42
N VAL A 18 6.99 -8.64 -14.45
CA VAL A 18 5.68 -8.04 -14.21
C VAL A 18 5.84 -6.61 -13.67
N ILE A 19 6.74 -6.40 -12.71
CA ILE A 19 7.09 -5.07 -12.18
C ILE A 19 7.54 -4.14 -13.31
N SER A 20 8.44 -4.59 -14.19
CA SER A 20 8.88 -3.77 -15.33
C SER A 20 7.72 -3.37 -16.25
N SER A 21 6.77 -4.28 -16.48
CA SER A 21 5.60 -4.02 -17.32
C SER A 21 4.64 -3.01 -16.66
N LEU A 22 4.46 -3.14 -15.35
CA LEU A 22 3.66 -2.21 -14.54
C LEU A 22 4.28 -0.81 -14.50
N LYS A 23 5.61 -0.69 -14.37
CA LYS A 23 6.33 0.61 -14.43
C LYS A 23 6.12 1.36 -15.75
N SER A 24 5.91 0.64 -16.85
CA SER A 24 5.63 1.23 -18.17
C SER A 24 4.14 1.47 -18.44
N THR A 25 3.26 1.10 -17.50
CA THR A 25 1.81 1.26 -17.65
C THR A 25 1.39 2.67 -17.22
N GLU A 26 0.60 3.34 -18.06
CA GLU A 26 0.03 4.66 -17.75
C GLU A 26 -0.75 4.63 -16.42
N ASN A 27 -0.68 5.72 -15.66
CA ASN A 27 -1.34 5.89 -14.36
C ASN A 27 -0.80 5.04 -13.20
N VAL A 28 0.11 4.09 -13.44
CA VAL A 28 0.83 3.40 -12.35
C VAL A 28 1.91 4.33 -11.81
N THR A 29 1.74 4.80 -10.57
CA THR A 29 2.64 5.78 -9.94
C THR A 29 3.67 5.14 -9.03
N GLU A 30 3.42 3.92 -8.54
CA GLU A 30 4.32 3.21 -7.66
C GLU A 30 4.12 1.70 -7.84
N VAL A 31 5.21 0.93 -7.81
CA VAL A 31 5.13 -0.53 -7.89
C VAL A 31 6.31 -1.17 -7.17
N HIS A 32 6.00 -2.17 -6.35
CA HIS A 32 6.97 -2.89 -5.54
C HIS A 32 6.70 -4.38 -5.55
N GLY A 33 7.76 -5.17 -5.64
CA GLY A 33 7.72 -6.57 -5.24
C GLY A 33 7.60 -6.68 -3.72
N THR A 34 6.88 -7.69 -3.24
CA THR A 34 6.57 -7.84 -1.83
C THR A 34 6.76 -9.26 -1.32
N LEU A 35 7.13 -9.37 -0.05
CA LEU A 35 7.09 -10.63 0.69
C LEU A 35 5.75 -10.73 1.42
N GLY A 36 5.00 -11.80 1.16
CA GLY A 36 3.74 -12.07 1.85
C GLY A 36 2.78 -12.90 1.01
N LEU A 37 1.48 -12.62 1.16
CA LEU A 37 0.41 -13.30 0.42
C LEU A 37 0.29 -12.83 -1.04
N TYR A 38 0.83 -11.65 -1.34
CA TYR A 38 0.87 -11.08 -2.68
C TYR A 38 2.32 -10.84 -3.05
N ASP A 39 2.61 -11.01 -4.34
CA ASP A 39 3.97 -10.92 -4.88
C ASP A 39 4.32 -9.48 -5.24
N ILE A 40 3.32 -8.67 -5.59
CA ILE A 40 3.49 -7.27 -6.02
C ILE A 40 2.35 -6.40 -5.47
N VAL A 41 2.67 -5.16 -5.12
CA VAL A 41 1.71 -4.07 -4.92
C VAL A 41 1.97 -2.97 -5.95
N ALA A 42 0.90 -2.49 -6.60
CA ALA A 42 0.95 -1.34 -7.51
C ALA A 42 -0.05 -0.26 -7.06
N LYS A 43 0.40 1.00 -6.99
CA LYS A 43 -0.46 2.17 -6.79
C LYS A 43 -0.78 2.80 -8.14
N ILE A 44 -2.06 3.13 -8.32
CA ILE A 44 -2.59 3.75 -9.53
C ILE A 44 -3.26 5.05 -9.13
N GLU A 45 -2.93 6.13 -9.82
CA GLU A 45 -3.55 7.43 -9.67
C GLU A 45 -3.90 8.00 -11.04
N SER A 46 -5.13 8.50 -11.18
CA SER A 46 -5.61 9.07 -12.44
C SER A 46 -6.62 10.17 -12.14
N ASP A 47 -6.90 10.99 -13.14
CA ASP A 47 -7.95 12.01 -13.11
C ASP A 47 -9.39 11.49 -12.97
N SER A 48 -9.66 10.20 -13.24
CA SER A 48 -10.99 9.60 -13.05
C SER A 48 -10.94 8.12 -12.59
N GLU A 49 -11.96 7.70 -11.84
CA GLU A 49 -12.13 6.28 -11.45
C GLU A 49 -12.29 5.36 -12.67
N GLU A 50 -12.93 5.85 -13.74
CA GLU A 50 -13.10 5.09 -14.98
C GLU A 50 -11.74 4.74 -15.63
N LYS A 51 -10.79 5.68 -15.63
CA LYS A 51 -9.44 5.41 -16.15
C LYS A 51 -8.68 4.42 -15.28
N ILE A 52 -8.82 4.50 -13.96
CA ILE A 52 -8.26 3.48 -13.04
C ILE A 52 -8.85 2.12 -13.38
N GLN A 53 -10.18 2.01 -13.49
CA GLN A 53 -10.85 0.75 -13.81
C GLN A 53 -10.36 0.18 -15.14
N LYS A 54 -10.30 1.00 -16.21
CA LYS A 54 -9.80 0.58 -17.52
C LYS A 54 -8.34 0.12 -17.47
N THR A 55 -7.49 0.85 -16.76
CA THR A 55 -6.07 0.47 -16.57
C THR A 55 -5.97 -0.90 -15.91
N ILE A 56 -6.77 -1.16 -14.86
CA ILE A 56 -6.77 -2.44 -14.16
C ILE A 56 -7.31 -3.57 -15.06
N THR A 57 -8.48 -3.39 -15.67
CA THR A 57 -9.17 -4.49 -16.38
C THR A 57 -8.56 -4.81 -17.74
N ASN A 58 -8.11 -3.79 -18.47
CA ASN A 58 -7.71 -3.92 -19.86
C ASN A 58 -6.20 -3.99 -20.03
N VAL A 59 -5.43 -3.46 -19.06
CA VAL A 59 -3.96 -3.48 -19.11
C VAL A 59 -3.40 -4.42 -18.05
N ILE A 60 -3.54 -4.10 -16.77
CA ILE A 60 -2.87 -4.85 -15.68
C ILE A 60 -3.28 -6.32 -15.68
N ARG A 61 -4.58 -6.63 -15.65
CA ARG A 61 -5.06 -8.04 -15.65
C ARG A 61 -4.78 -8.80 -16.96
N LYS A 62 -4.22 -8.13 -17.97
CA LYS A 62 -3.81 -8.73 -19.25
C LYS A 62 -2.29 -8.90 -19.35
N ILE A 63 -1.51 -8.38 -18.40
CA ILE A 63 -0.07 -8.62 -18.34
C ILE A 63 0.18 -10.12 -18.19
N PRO A 64 0.97 -10.76 -19.07
CA PRO A 64 1.29 -12.17 -18.97
C PRO A 64 1.87 -12.52 -17.60
N LYS A 65 1.59 -13.74 -17.12
CA LYS A 65 2.04 -14.29 -15.83
C LYS A 65 1.39 -13.70 -14.59
N ILE A 66 0.51 -12.71 -14.71
CA ILE A 66 -0.38 -12.34 -13.61
C ILE A 66 -1.48 -13.41 -13.49
N HIS A 67 -1.58 -14.01 -12.30
CA HIS A 67 -2.57 -15.03 -11.99
C HIS A 67 -3.84 -14.43 -11.40
N SER A 68 -3.70 -13.52 -10.45
CA SER A 68 -4.82 -12.91 -9.74
C SER A 68 -4.50 -11.51 -9.25
N THR A 69 -5.55 -10.70 -9.07
CA THR A 69 -5.44 -9.35 -8.54
C THR A 69 -6.54 -9.08 -7.51
N VAL A 70 -6.21 -8.38 -6.43
CA VAL A 70 -7.18 -7.71 -5.55
C VAL A 70 -7.01 -6.21 -5.70
N THR A 71 -8.11 -5.48 -5.85
CA THR A 71 -8.11 -4.03 -5.99
C THR A 71 -8.69 -3.39 -4.73
N LEU A 72 -7.94 -2.48 -4.13
CA LEU A 72 -8.34 -1.65 -3.01
C LEU A 72 -8.52 -0.22 -3.53
N THR A 73 -9.76 0.15 -3.84
CA THR A 73 -10.08 1.49 -4.34
C THR A 73 -10.17 2.44 -3.15
N ARG A 74 -9.46 3.57 -3.20
CA ARG A 74 -9.54 4.60 -2.16
C ARG A 74 -10.97 5.15 -2.10
N SER A 75 -11.55 5.20 -0.91
CA SER A 75 -12.83 5.85 -0.69
C SER A 75 -12.70 7.36 -0.87
N GLU A 76 -13.63 7.95 -1.62
CA GLU A 76 -13.73 9.40 -1.72
C GLU A 76 -14.12 9.99 -0.35
N GLY A 77 -13.24 10.79 0.20
CA GLY A 77 -13.41 11.56 1.43
C GLY A 77 -12.44 12.74 1.40
N LYS A 78 -12.63 13.72 2.29
CA LYS A 78 -11.62 14.77 2.50
C LYS A 78 -10.27 14.08 2.74
N GLU A 79 -9.16 14.68 2.29
CA GLU A 79 -7.82 14.24 2.69
C GLU A 79 -7.69 14.41 4.21
N LEU A 80 -8.02 13.35 4.94
CA LEU A 80 -8.03 13.32 6.40
C LEU A 80 -6.68 12.85 6.95
N PHE A 81 -5.89 12.16 6.12
CA PHE A 81 -4.53 11.80 6.46
C PHE A 81 -3.58 12.91 6.00
N GLN A 82 -3.05 13.65 6.98
CA GLN A 82 -1.87 14.49 6.80
C GLN A 82 -0.76 13.83 7.60
N ALA A 83 0.27 13.33 6.92
CA ALA A 83 1.43 12.76 7.60
C ALA A 83 1.99 13.81 8.57
N SER A 84 2.26 13.45 9.83
CA SER A 84 2.88 14.38 10.75
C SER A 84 4.31 14.67 10.25
N GLU A 85 4.54 15.88 9.71
CA GLU A 85 5.88 16.35 9.34
C GLU A 85 6.69 16.63 10.60
N LYS A 86 7.17 15.58 11.27
CA LYS A 86 8.25 15.74 12.26
C LYS A 86 9.57 15.75 11.49
N LEU A 87 10.07 16.96 11.27
CA LEU A 87 11.32 17.34 10.58
C LEU A 87 12.58 16.53 11.00
N ILE A 88 12.50 15.76 12.11
CA ILE A 88 13.61 15.07 12.76
C ILE A 88 14.07 13.84 11.96
N GLY A 89 13.17 13.15 11.25
CA GLY A 89 13.50 11.90 10.53
C GLY A 89 14.21 12.09 9.19
N ALA A 90 14.13 13.27 8.57
CA ALA A 90 14.73 13.54 7.26
C ALA A 90 16.25 13.76 7.29
N MET A 91 16.83 14.01 8.47
CA MET A 91 18.24 14.42 8.59
C MET A 91 19.22 13.30 9.01
N LEU A 92 18.76 12.10 9.41
CA LEU A 92 19.63 11.14 10.12
C LEU A 92 19.61 9.68 9.62
N GLY A 93 18.86 9.32 8.57
CA GLY A 93 18.94 7.97 8.02
C GLY A 93 18.22 7.82 6.69
N LYS A 94 18.78 7.03 5.76
CA LYS A 94 18.06 6.60 4.57
C LYS A 94 16.96 5.64 5.02
N ASN A 95 15.69 6.07 5.00
CA ASN A 95 14.54 5.19 5.23
C ASN A 95 14.39 4.26 4.03
N ASN A 96 15.05 3.10 4.08
CA ASN A 96 15.10 2.14 2.97
C ASN A 96 14.17 0.95 3.17
N VAL A 97 13.57 0.79 4.34
CA VAL A 97 12.67 -0.34 4.63
C VAL A 97 11.23 0.15 4.54
N GLN A 98 10.49 -0.39 3.57
CA GLN A 98 9.11 -0.01 3.29
C GLN A 98 8.17 -1.20 3.43
N ALA A 99 6.94 -0.94 3.83
CA ALA A 99 5.88 -1.94 3.83
C ALA A 99 4.51 -1.29 3.61
N TYR A 100 3.61 -2.05 2.99
CA TYR A 100 2.18 -1.73 3.00
C TYR A 100 1.49 -2.61 4.04
N VAL A 101 0.65 -1.99 4.86
CA VAL A 101 -0.19 -2.70 5.83
C VAL A 101 -1.64 -2.48 5.45
N VAL A 102 -2.30 -3.57 5.09
CA VAL A 102 -3.73 -3.62 4.79
C VAL A 102 -4.46 -4.04 6.06
N ILE A 103 -5.47 -3.27 6.44
CA ILE A 103 -6.11 -3.34 7.75
C ILE A 103 -7.59 -3.67 7.55
N HIS A 104 -8.07 -4.64 8.32
CA HIS A 104 -9.49 -4.87 8.55
C HIS A 104 -9.84 -4.43 9.97
N GLY A 105 -10.84 -3.57 10.09
CA GLY A 105 -11.27 -2.94 11.33
C GLY A 105 -12.70 -3.26 11.73
N ASP A 106 -13.16 -2.62 12.80
CA ASP A 106 -14.58 -2.58 13.15
C ASP A 106 -15.37 -1.77 12.11
N LYS A 107 -16.59 -2.22 11.81
CA LYS A 107 -17.49 -1.55 10.85
C LYS A 107 -17.77 -0.11 11.29
N GLY A 108 -17.53 0.86 10.39
CA GLY A 108 -17.76 2.29 10.63
C GLY A 108 -16.63 3.01 11.36
N GLU A 109 -15.52 2.31 11.66
CA GLU A 109 -14.38 2.85 12.40
C GLU A 109 -13.18 3.19 11.51
N GLU A 110 -13.35 3.12 10.19
CA GLU A 110 -12.27 3.24 9.20
C GLU A 110 -11.57 4.61 9.32
N TYR A 111 -12.34 5.67 9.58
CA TYR A 111 -11.82 7.01 9.80
C TYR A 111 -11.14 7.21 11.16
N ASN A 112 -11.56 6.51 12.21
CA ASN A 112 -10.89 6.55 13.50
C ASN A 112 -9.54 5.82 13.43
N ILE A 113 -9.48 4.70 12.70
CA ILE A 113 -8.23 4.01 12.37
C ILE A 113 -7.31 4.94 11.59
N LEU A 114 -7.81 5.58 10.52
CA LEU A 114 -7.03 6.52 9.70
C LEU A 114 -6.47 7.68 10.54
N LYS A 115 -7.29 8.26 11.42
CA LYS A 115 -6.87 9.31 12.35
C LYS A 115 -5.81 8.84 13.33
N ASN A 116 -5.91 7.62 13.86
CA ASN A 116 -4.88 7.09 14.76
C ASN A 116 -3.56 6.85 14.02
N LEU A 117 -3.61 6.37 12.77
CA LEU A 117 -2.43 6.18 11.93
C LEU A 117 -1.67 7.49 11.65
N SER A 118 -2.36 8.62 11.53
CA SER A 118 -1.70 9.92 11.28
C SER A 118 -0.82 10.41 12.44
N HIS A 119 -0.96 9.82 13.63
CA HIS A 119 -0.10 10.10 14.78
C HIS A 119 1.18 9.24 14.81
N ILE A 120 1.31 8.25 13.92
CA ILE A 120 2.48 7.39 13.79
C ILE A 120 3.41 7.96 12.73
N GLN A 121 4.59 8.43 13.13
CA GLN A 121 5.51 9.16 12.26
C GLN A 121 6.00 8.33 11.06
N GLU A 122 6.14 7.02 11.24
CA GLU A 122 6.60 6.09 10.23
C GLU A 122 5.55 5.83 9.16
N VAL A 123 4.27 6.13 9.42
CA VAL A 123 3.21 6.03 8.41
C VAL A 123 3.30 7.26 7.50
N LYS A 124 3.58 7.03 6.21
CA LYS A 124 3.79 8.09 5.21
C LYS A 124 2.57 8.37 4.36
N GLU A 125 1.75 7.36 4.18
CA GLU A 125 0.53 7.43 3.39
C GLU A 125 -0.49 6.48 4.03
N ALA A 126 -1.76 6.89 4.09
CA ALA A 126 -2.84 6.01 4.50
C ALA A 126 -4.14 6.43 3.84
N ASP A 127 -4.93 5.45 3.44
CA ASP A 127 -6.17 5.63 2.71
C ASP A 127 -7.24 4.68 3.25
N VAL A 128 -8.45 5.18 3.47
CA VAL A 128 -9.64 4.34 3.61
C VAL A 128 -9.93 3.73 2.25
N VAL A 129 -10.21 2.43 2.20
CA VAL A 129 -10.45 1.68 0.95
C VAL A 129 -11.77 0.96 0.99
N PHE A 130 -12.35 0.73 -0.18
CA PHE A 130 -13.54 -0.09 -0.33
C PHE A 130 -13.19 -1.56 -0.55
N GLY A 131 -14.01 -2.45 0.01
CA GLY A 131 -13.96 -3.89 -0.25
C GLY A 131 -13.96 -4.70 1.04
N TYR A 132 -13.20 -5.79 1.04
CA TYR A 132 -13.04 -6.67 2.21
C TYR A 132 -12.16 -6.06 3.31
N TYR A 133 -11.33 -5.07 2.93
CA TYR A 133 -10.46 -4.33 3.84
C TYR A 133 -10.93 -2.89 3.94
N ASP A 134 -10.49 -2.23 4.99
CA ASP A 134 -11.04 -0.94 5.41
C ASP A 134 -10.02 0.20 5.25
N VAL A 135 -8.74 -0.09 5.52
CA VAL A 135 -7.65 0.89 5.43
C VAL A 135 -6.40 0.23 4.84
N ILE A 136 -5.66 0.95 4.01
CA ILE A 136 -4.28 0.60 3.65
C ILE A 136 -3.36 1.74 4.08
N CYS A 137 -2.17 1.42 4.59
CA CYS A 137 -1.15 2.41 4.88
C CYS A 137 0.24 1.97 4.41
N LYS A 138 1.05 2.93 3.98
CA LYS A 138 2.46 2.78 3.65
C LYS A 138 3.31 3.24 4.83
N ILE A 139 4.24 2.40 5.24
CA ILE A 139 5.17 2.66 6.34
C ILE A 139 6.59 2.72 5.77
N GLU A 140 7.37 3.67 6.25
CA GLU A 140 8.80 3.76 5.94
C GLU A 140 9.62 3.89 7.22
N THR A 141 10.66 3.07 7.32
CA THR A 141 11.55 3.01 8.50
C THR A 141 13.02 2.90 8.08
N SER A 142 13.92 3.12 9.03
CA SER A 142 15.36 2.94 8.85
C SER A 142 15.79 1.47 8.92
N GLU A 143 15.02 0.58 9.58
CA GLU A 143 15.40 -0.82 9.80
C GLU A 143 14.18 -1.74 10.03
N TYR A 144 14.33 -3.03 9.72
CA TYR A 144 13.28 -4.04 9.89
C TYR A 144 12.80 -4.18 11.33
N LYS A 145 13.66 -3.99 12.34
CA LYS A 145 13.24 -4.13 13.74
C LYS A 145 12.29 -3.03 14.17
N LEU A 146 12.52 -1.80 13.70
CA LEU A 146 11.61 -0.69 13.90
C LEU A 146 10.29 -0.95 13.17
N MET A 147 10.34 -1.37 11.90
CA MET A 147 9.14 -1.77 11.13
C MET A 147 8.29 -2.80 11.89
N GLU A 148 8.91 -3.88 12.38
CA GLU A 148 8.23 -4.92 13.16
C GLU A 148 7.56 -4.35 14.42
N ASN A 149 8.25 -3.49 15.16
CA ASN A 149 7.70 -2.86 16.36
C ASN A 149 6.52 -1.92 16.03
N ILE A 150 6.64 -1.09 14.99
CA ILE A 150 5.56 -0.20 14.54
C ILE A 150 4.31 -0.99 14.17
N ILE A 151 4.47 -2.08 13.42
CA ILE A 151 3.33 -2.93 13.02
C ILE A 151 2.73 -3.65 14.23
N THR A 152 3.55 -4.34 15.03
CA THR A 152 3.06 -5.26 16.07
C THR A 152 2.61 -4.57 17.35
N LYS A 153 3.25 -3.46 17.72
CA LYS A 153 2.98 -2.72 18.96
C LYS A 153 2.27 -1.38 18.72
N GLY A 154 2.43 -0.80 17.53
CA GLY A 154 1.69 0.39 17.13
C GLY A 154 0.38 0.01 16.46
N ILE A 155 0.42 -0.34 15.17
CA ILE A 155 -0.75 -0.48 14.30
C ILE A 155 -1.72 -1.57 14.80
N ARG A 156 -1.24 -2.78 15.09
CA ARG A 156 -2.09 -3.90 15.55
C ARG A 156 -2.70 -3.68 16.95
N LYS A 157 -2.26 -2.65 17.66
CA LYS A 157 -2.79 -2.27 18.99
C LYS A 157 -3.67 -1.03 18.94
N LEU A 158 -3.82 -0.40 17.79
CA LEU A 158 -4.74 0.72 17.64
C LEU A 158 -6.18 0.26 17.93
N PRO A 159 -6.99 1.11 18.58
CA PRO A 159 -8.42 0.85 18.69
C PRO A 159 -9.03 0.55 17.33
N HIS A 160 -10.01 -0.36 17.33
CA HIS A 160 -10.79 -0.77 16.15
C HIS A 160 -10.04 -1.57 15.08
N VAL A 161 -8.73 -1.80 15.22
CA VAL A 161 -8.00 -2.72 14.34
C VAL A 161 -8.26 -4.16 14.75
N ARG A 162 -8.84 -4.97 13.85
CA ARG A 162 -9.12 -6.39 14.08
C ARG A 162 -7.99 -7.27 13.59
N THR A 163 -7.61 -7.10 12.32
CA THR A 163 -6.55 -7.88 11.68
C THR A 163 -5.77 -7.02 10.69
N THR A 164 -4.55 -7.45 10.40
CA THR A 164 -3.67 -6.76 9.45
C THR A 164 -2.98 -7.78 8.57
N MET A 165 -2.81 -7.46 7.29
CA MET A 165 -1.90 -8.13 6.37
C MET A 165 -0.75 -7.17 6.05
N THR A 166 0.48 -7.68 6.05
CA THR A 166 1.68 -6.89 5.77
C THR A 166 2.31 -7.36 4.46
N LEU A 167 2.64 -6.40 3.60
CA LEU A 167 3.37 -6.58 2.35
C LEU A 167 4.71 -5.85 2.50
N ASN A 168 5.77 -6.58 2.88
CA ASN A 168 7.09 -5.99 3.02
C ASN A 168 7.72 -5.81 1.65
N VAL A 169 8.19 -4.61 1.33
CA VAL A 169 8.80 -4.31 0.03
C VAL A 169 10.16 -5.00 -0.12
N ILE A 170 10.39 -5.59 -1.30
CA ILE A 170 11.65 -6.24 -1.70
C ILE A 170 12.37 -5.30 -2.66
N THR A 171 13.26 -4.46 -2.14
CA THR A 171 13.97 -3.43 -2.92
C THR A 171 14.85 -4.01 -4.04
N GLU A 172 15.31 -5.25 -3.92
CA GLU A 172 16.15 -5.95 -4.90
C GLU A 172 15.40 -6.26 -6.20
N GLN A 173 14.07 -6.25 -6.17
CA GLN A 173 13.20 -6.45 -7.33
C GLN A 173 12.85 -5.15 -8.06
N GLU A 174 13.34 -4.01 -7.58
CA GLU A 174 13.12 -2.71 -8.24
C GLU A 174 14.12 -2.41 -9.36
N SER A 175 15.14 -3.27 -9.51
CA SER A 175 16.21 -3.21 -10.53
C SER A 175 15.81 -3.79 -11.88
#